data_AF-A0A2M6VQ32-F1
#
_entry.id   AF-A0A2M6VQ32-F1
#
_cell.length_a   1.000
_cell.length_b   1.000
_cell.length_c   1.000
_cell.angle_alpha   90.00
_cell.angle_beta   90.00
_cell.angle_gamma   90.00
#
_symmetry.space_group_name_H-M   'P 1'
#
loop_
_entity.id
_entity.type
_entity.pdbx_description
1 polymer ?
#
loop_
_entity_poly.entity_id
_entity_poly.type
_entity_poly.pdbx_seq_one_letter_code
_entity_poly.pdbx_strand_id
1 'polypeptide(L)'
;MLRPTKTTRTGDIAMTKLSLWGLLLGSLLSFGLHAQPAGYAELAVAQGAANAQAGARKSPAHVSPPPSSDVSPAMQAMIAAPYPPHFNADPKNPAEWKELVNRRAALVVAGLPALKEKLGVTVQATQMAGVPVFVVTPKHPVSKNKNRVLMHVHGGGYVFGPGESALPEALLLASFGGYTVVSVDYRMPPDHPYPAAMDDAMAVWKELLKKHSAKHMAVFGTSTGGAMTLSLVLRAKDEKVALPAAIAPGTPWSDIAKIGDTYETNEWVDNVLVTWDGWLGRAALLYANGRDLKDPQLSPIYGDFSHFPPTILTSGTRDLFLSNTVRTHRKLRRAGVVADLNVYEGQSHAQYGFNADAPETREAFTDIAQFFDRHLAR
;
A
#
# COMPACT_ATOMS: atom_id res chain seq x y z
N MET A 1 46.26 -65.62 18.53
CA MET A 1 46.42 -66.90 17.80
C MET A 1 46.08 -66.61 16.33
N LEU A 2 47.07 -66.57 15.44
CA LEU A 2 47.60 -67.69 14.62
C LEU A 2 46.94 -67.78 13.22
N ARG A 3 47.61 -67.19 12.22
CA ARG A 3 47.77 -67.73 10.84
C ARG A 3 48.71 -68.97 10.91
N PRO A 4 48.80 -69.93 9.95
CA PRO A 4 48.98 -69.79 8.48
C PRO A 4 47.96 -70.65 7.69
N THR A 5 48.09 -71.12 6.42
CA THR A 5 49.11 -71.13 5.31
C THR A 5 48.29 -71.02 3.99
N LYS A 6 48.72 -70.55 2.80
CA LYS A 6 49.98 -70.43 2.02
C LYS A 6 50.52 -71.71 1.35
N THR A 7 50.32 -71.81 0.02
CA THR A 7 51.16 -72.47 -1.03
C THR A 7 50.65 -71.94 -2.40
N THR A 8 51.35 -71.10 -3.18
CA THR A 8 52.50 -71.36 -4.13
C THR A 8 52.11 -72.15 -5.40
N ARG A 9 52.56 -71.84 -6.63
CA ARG A 9 53.61 -70.90 -7.09
C ARG A 9 53.56 -70.65 -8.64
N THR A 10 54.00 -69.45 -9.06
CA THR A 10 54.79 -69.06 -10.28
C THR A 10 54.47 -69.56 -11.71
N GLY A 11 54.48 -68.61 -12.64
CA GLY A 11 54.70 -68.80 -14.08
C GLY A 11 54.68 -67.47 -14.87
N ASP A 12 55.83 -66.81 -15.03
CA ASP A 12 56.02 -65.61 -15.87
C ASP A 12 55.80 -65.95 -17.38
N ILE A 13 55.56 -65.05 -18.34
CA ILE A 13 56.39 -63.91 -18.78
C ILE A 13 55.53 -62.83 -19.50
N ALA A 14 56.01 -61.58 -19.46
CA ALA A 14 55.39 -60.35 -19.96
C ALA A 14 55.08 -60.27 -21.47
N MET A 15 54.13 -59.38 -21.84
CA MET A 15 54.43 -58.26 -22.75
C MET A 15 53.53 -57.02 -22.51
N THR A 16 54.10 -55.87 -22.81
CA THR A 16 53.76 -54.50 -22.37
C THR A 16 52.68 -53.78 -23.21
N LYS A 17 52.11 -52.69 -22.65
CA LYS A 17 51.21 -51.66 -23.23
C LYS A 17 49.72 -52.07 -23.31
N LEU A 18 48.73 -51.21 -23.05
CA LEU A 18 48.73 -49.75 -22.77
C LEU A 18 47.63 -49.43 -21.73
N SER A 19 47.74 -48.35 -20.96
CA SER A 19 46.76 -47.97 -19.94
C SER A 19 46.01 -46.66 -20.23
N LEU A 20 44.79 -46.60 -19.69
CA LEU A 20 43.99 -45.42 -19.36
C LEU A 20 43.25 -44.64 -20.47
N TRP A 21 42.12 -44.07 -20.03
CA TRP A 21 41.22 -43.07 -20.63
C TRP A 21 40.01 -43.57 -21.40
N GLY A 22 38.82 -43.26 -20.86
CA GLY A 22 37.55 -43.28 -21.58
C GLY A 22 36.40 -44.01 -20.89
N LEU A 23 35.77 -43.39 -19.88
CA LEU A 23 34.34 -43.55 -19.56
C LEU A 23 33.93 -42.55 -18.47
N LEU A 24 33.56 -41.34 -18.91
CA LEU A 24 32.94 -40.30 -18.08
C LEU A 24 31.93 -39.53 -18.95
N LEU A 25 30.88 -40.23 -19.40
CA LEU A 25 29.63 -39.60 -19.80
C LEU A 25 28.79 -39.40 -18.52
N GLY A 26 28.07 -38.31 -18.32
CA GLY A 26 27.84 -37.19 -19.24
C GLY A 26 26.65 -36.34 -18.78
N SER A 27 26.59 -36.01 -17.50
CA SER A 27 25.52 -35.17 -16.93
C SER A 27 25.80 -33.69 -17.18
N LEU A 28 25.66 -33.26 -18.43
CA LEU A 28 25.63 -31.84 -18.76
C LEU A 28 24.36 -31.23 -18.19
N LEU A 29 24.53 -30.41 -17.14
CA LEU A 29 23.52 -29.45 -16.69
C LEU A 29 23.20 -28.51 -17.86
N SER A 30 22.05 -28.71 -18.48
CA SER A 30 21.50 -27.78 -19.46
C SER A 30 21.08 -26.47 -18.77
N PHE A 31 22.06 -25.63 -18.45
CA PHE A 31 21.83 -24.21 -18.27
C PHE A 31 21.30 -23.68 -19.60
N GLY A 32 19.99 -23.44 -19.66
CA GLY A 32 19.36 -22.82 -20.82
C GLY A 32 19.94 -21.43 -21.02
N LEU A 33 20.88 -21.29 -21.96
CA LEU A 33 21.31 -19.99 -22.45
C LEU A 33 20.08 -19.32 -23.07
N HIS A 34 19.47 -18.41 -22.32
CA HIS A 34 18.46 -17.51 -22.84
C HIS A 34 19.18 -16.63 -23.86
N ALA A 35 18.88 -16.85 -25.14
CA ALA A 35 19.42 -16.03 -26.21
C ALA A 35 19.04 -14.57 -25.93
N GLN A 36 20.02 -13.66 -26.01
CA GLN A 36 19.77 -12.25 -25.78
C GLN A 36 18.74 -11.73 -26.81
N PRO A 37 17.79 -10.87 -26.40
CA PRO A 37 16.83 -10.27 -27.33
C PRO A 37 17.53 -9.58 -28.51
N ALA A 38 16.90 -9.59 -29.69
CA ALA A 38 17.39 -8.83 -30.83
C ALA A 38 17.58 -7.35 -30.45
N GLY A 39 18.72 -6.77 -30.85
CA GLY A 39 19.09 -5.39 -30.49
C GLY A 39 19.68 -5.21 -29.08
N TYR A 40 19.72 -6.23 -28.21
CA TYR A 40 20.24 -6.08 -26.85
C TYR A 40 21.67 -5.54 -26.80
N ALA A 41 22.57 -6.01 -27.68
CA ALA A 41 23.97 -5.58 -27.70
C ALA A 41 24.11 -4.07 -28.02
N GLU A 42 23.33 -3.56 -28.96
CA GLU A 42 23.29 -2.14 -29.32
C GLU A 42 22.70 -1.31 -28.16
N LEU A 43 21.59 -1.77 -27.58
CA LEU A 43 20.98 -1.13 -26.42
C LEU A 43 21.95 -1.10 -25.22
N ALA A 44 22.69 -2.17 -24.96
CA ALA A 44 23.66 -2.24 -23.88
C ALA A 44 24.81 -1.24 -24.06
N VAL A 45 25.32 -1.08 -25.29
CA VAL A 45 26.32 -0.04 -25.62
C VAL A 45 25.74 1.35 -25.42
N ALA A 46 24.53 1.62 -25.95
CA ALA A 46 23.88 2.91 -25.83
C ALA A 46 23.58 3.29 -24.36
N GLN A 47 23.07 2.36 -23.55
CA GLN A 47 22.79 2.59 -22.13
C GLN A 47 24.07 2.69 -21.29
N GLY A 48 25.12 1.93 -21.64
CA GLY A 48 26.44 2.06 -21.03
C GLY A 48 27.03 3.45 -21.24
N ALA A 49 26.98 3.97 -22.47
CA ALA A 49 27.43 5.32 -22.80
C ALA A 49 26.56 6.41 -22.14
N ALA A 50 25.22 6.27 -22.20
CA ALA A 50 24.26 7.22 -21.64
C ALA A 50 24.41 7.41 -20.12
N ASN A 51 24.91 6.38 -19.43
CA ASN A 51 25.07 6.29 -17.98
C ASN A 51 26.54 6.09 -17.53
N ALA A 52 27.52 6.50 -18.36
CA ALA A 52 28.95 6.32 -18.09
C ALA A 52 29.50 7.17 -16.93
N GLN A 53 28.73 8.14 -16.43
CA GLN A 53 29.09 9.04 -15.33
C GLN A 53 28.07 8.91 -14.19
N ALA A 54 28.52 9.16 -12.95
CA ALA A 54 27.64 9.17 -11.79
C ALA A 54 26.66 10.35 -11.88
N GLY A 55 25.37 10.08 -11.67
CA GLY A 55 24.30 11.07 -11.80
C GLY A 55 22.93 10.40 -11.94
N ALA A 56 21.96 11.14 -12.50
CA ALA A 56 20.63 10.63 -12.79
C ALA A 56 20.69 9.44 -13.77
N ARG A 57 19.91 8.39 -13.50
CA ARG A 57 19.80 7.21 -14.36
C ARG A 57 18.95 7.54 -15.58
N LYS A 58 19.48 7.31 -16.77
CA LYS A 58 18.72 7.31 -18.02
C LYS A 58 18.25 5.88 -18.29
N SER A 59 16.94 5.71 -18.40
CA SER A 59 16.30 4.44 -18.73
C SER A 59 15.70 4.52 -20.14
N PRO A 60 15.73 3.46 -20.95
CA PRO A 60 15.05 3.43 -22.24
C PRO A 60 13.52 3.39 -22.06
N ALA A 61 12.80 3.85 -23.08
CA ALA A 61 11.37 3.61 -23.20
C ALA A 61 11.09 2.09 -23.24
N HIS A 62 10.07 1.66 -22.51
CA HIS A 62 9.69 0.25 -22.39
C HIS A 62 8.17 0.12 -22.27
N VAL A 63 7.63 -1.08 -22.51
CA VAL A 63 6.21 -1.39 -22.37
C VAL A 63 6.07 -2.43 -21.27
N SER A 64 5.27 -2.13 -20.26
CA SER A 64 5.07 -2.98 -19.07
C SER A 64 3.70 -3.66 -19.11
N PRO A 65 3.56 -4.85 -19.73
CA PRO A 65 2.28 -5.57 -19.79
C PRO A 65 1.80 -5.93 -18.37
N PRO A 66 0.49 -6.10 -18.14
CA PRO A 66 -0.02 -6.62 -16.86
C PRO A 66 0.65 -7.97 -16.51
N PRO A 67 1.01 -8.23 -15.23
CA PRO A 67 1.61 -9.50 -14.84
C PRO A 67 0.64 -10.66 -15.03
N SER A 68 1.12 -11.82 -15.49
CA SER A 68 0.24 -12.90 -15.98
C SER A 68 0.25 -14.19 -15.15
N SER A 69 1.26 -14.42 -14.30
CA SER A 69 1.43 -15.66 -13.52
C SER A 69 0.85 -15.58 -12.11
N ASP A 70 1.16 -14.51 -11.38
CA ASP A 70 0.99 -14.41 -9.92
C ASP A 70 -0.08 -13.39 -9.50
N VAL A 71 -0.87 -12.90 -10.47
CA VAL A 71 -1.92 -11.90 -10.28
C VAL A 71 -3.23 -12.43 -10.88
N SER A 72 -4.34 -12.30 -10.16
CA SER A 72 -5.65 -12.82 -10.55
C SER A 72 -6.21 -12.10 -11.79
N PRO A 73 -7.05 -12.76 -12.62
CA PRO A 73 -7.67 -12.10 -13.78
C PRO A 73 -8.47 -10.83 -13.42
N ALA A 74 -9.07 -10.80 -12.23
CA ALA A 74 -9.80 -9.64 -11.72
C ALA A 74 -8.88 -8.45 -11.41
N MET A 75 -7.68 -8.72 -10.89
CA MET A 75 -6.66 -7.71 -10.62
C MET A 75 -5.91 -7.30 -11.89
N GLN A 76 -5.59 -8.25 -12.78
CA GLN A 76 -5.04 -7.97 -14.11
C GLN A 76 -5.91 -6.99 -14.91
N ALA A 77 -7.24 -7.15 -14.87
CA ALA A 77 -8.17 -6.23 -15.53
C ALA A 77 -8.11 -4.80 -14.97
N MET A 78 -7.82 -4.62 -13.67
CA MET A 78 -7.63 -3.31 -13.05
C MET A 78 -6.26 -2.72 -13.38
N ILE A 79 -5.20 -3.53 -13.41
CA ILE A 79 -3.84 -3.12 -13.82
C ILE A 79 -3.82 -2.71 -15.32
N ALA A 80 -4.62 -3.37 -16.15
CA ALA A 80 -4.78 -3.07 -17.58
C ALA A 80 -5.73 -1.89 -17.87
N ALA A 81 -6.44 -1.36 -16.87
CA ALA A 81 -7.44 -0.32 -17.07
C ALA A 81 -6.82 1.00 -17.56
N PRO A 82 -7.53 1.79 -18.40
CA PRO A 82 -7.06 3.11 -18.80
C PRO A 82 -7.01 4.07 -17.61
N TYR A 83 -6.19 5.12 -17.72
CA TYR A 83 -6.14 6.19 -16.72
C TYR A 83 -7.53 6.77 -16.42
N PRO A 84 -7.82 7.14 -15.17
CA PRO A 84 -9.09 7.79 -14.84
C PRO A 84 -9.21 9.12 -15.61
N PRO A 85 -10.38 9.46 -16.20
CA PRO A 85 -10.53 10.66 -17.02
C PRO A 85 -10.20 12.01 -16.33
N HIS A 86 -10.01 12.01 -15.00
CA HIS A 86 -9.63 13.17 -14.21
C HIS A 86 -8.14 13.22 -13.84
N PHE A 87 -7.29 12.31 -14.33
CA PHE A 87 -5.87 12.25 -13.93
C PHE A 87 -5.12 13.57 -14.18
N ASN A 88 -5.47 14.28 -15.27
CA ASN A 88 -4.92 15.60 -15.61
C ASN A 88 -5.97 16.73 -15.47
N ALA A 89 -6.91 16.61 -14.54
CA ALA A 89 -7.88 17.67 -14.27
C ALA A 89 -7.17 18.90 -13.68
N ASP A 90 -7.53 20.09 -14.19
CA ASP A 90 -6.90 21.36 -13.85
C ASP A 90 -7.93 22.43 -13.39
N PRO A 91 -8.71 22.16 -12.32
CA PRO A 91 -9.73 23.07 -11.80
C PRO A 91 -9.11 24.39 -11.28
N LYS A 92 -9.62 25.51 -11.78
CA LYS A 92 -9.06 26.86 -11.58
C LYS A 92 -9.64 27.62 -10.39
N ASN A 93 -10.76 27.17 -9.85
CA ASN A 93 -11.50 27.85 -8.79
C ASN A 93 -12.31 26.86 -7.92
N PRO A 94 -12.85 27.28 -6.76
CA PRO A 94 -13.62 26.41 -5.87
C PRO A 94 -14.85 25.74 -6.51
N ALA A 95 -15.48 26.36 -7.52
CA ALA A 95 -16.66 25.78 -8.18
C ALA A 95 -16.27 24.58 -9.06
N GLU A 96 -15.20 24.71 -9.86
CA GLU A 96 -14.66 23.63 -10.69
C GLU A 96 -14.16 22.45 -9.84
N TRP A 97 -13.52 22.72 -8.69
CA TRP A 97 -13.17 21.69 -7.72
C TRP A 97 -14.41 20.94 -7.20
N LYS A 98 -15.45 21.67 -6.78
CA LYS A 98 -16.69 21.05 -6.28
C LYS A 98 -17.40 20.22 -7.33
N GLU A 99 -17.45 20.66 -8.59
CA GLU A 99 -18.05 19.84 -9.65
C GLU A 99 -17.25 18.57 -9.91
N LEU A 100 -15.91 18.65 -10.00
CA LEU A 100 -15.05 17.48 -10.16
C LEU A 100 -15.26 16.46 -9.02
N VAL A 101 -15.30 16.95 -7.77
CA VAL A 101 -15.53 16.14 -6.57
C VAL A 101 -16.91 15.50 -6.58
N ASN A 102 -17.97 16.26 -6.84
CA ASN A 102 -19.35 15.77 -6.86
C ASN A 102 -19.57 14.72 -7.97
N ARG A 103 -19.01 14.96 -9.16
CA ARG A 103 -19.07 14.02 -10.29
C ARG A 103 -18.43 12.68 -9.94
N ARG A 104 -17.26 12.69 -9.28
CA ARG A 104 -16.58 11.48 -8.82
C ARG A 104 -17.33 10.80 -7.67
N ALA A 105 -17.85 11.55 -6.71
CA ALA A 105 -18.60 11.03 -5.58
C ALA A 105 -19.88 10.30 -6.02
N ALA A 106 -20.63 10.87 -6.98
CA ALA A 106 -21.85 10.26 -7.52
C ALA A 106 -21.61 8.86 -8.13
N LEU A 107 -20.50 8.65 -8.84
CA LEU A 107 -20.13 7.35 -9.41
C LEU A 107 -19.89 6.29 -8.32
N VAL A 108 -19.23 6.67 -7.22
CA VAL A 108 -19.02 5.77 -6.07
C VAL A 108 -20.34 5.46 -5.38
N VAL A 109 -21.14 6.49 -5.06
CA VAL A 109 -22.42 6.36 -4.36
C VAL A 109 -23.40 5.45 -5.11
N ALA A 110 -23.45 5.53 -6.45
CA ALA A 110 -24.28 4.65 -7.26
C ALA A 110 -23.97 3.14 -7.08
N GLY A 111 -22.72 2.78 -6.80
CA GLY A 111 -22.31 1.39 -6.56
C GLY A 111 -22.48 0.91 -5.11
N LEU A 112 -22.66 1.81 -4.14
CA LEU A 112 -22.67 1.46 -2.72
C LEU A 112 -23.78 0.49 -2.29
N PRO A 113 -25.04 0.54 -2.79
CA PRO A 113 -26.08 -0.40 -2.38
C PRO A 113 -25.67 -1.86 -2.65
N ALA A 114 -25.20 -2.15 -3.87
CA ALA A 114 -24.75 -3.48 -4.27
C ALA A 114 -23.48 -3.91 -3.49
N LEU A 115 -22.58 -2.98 -3.21
CA LEU A 115 -21.37 -3.26 -2.43
C LEU A 115 -21.69 -3.57 -0.95
N LYS A 116 -22.60 -2.79 -0.31
CA LYS A 116 -23.08 -3.02 1.07
C LYS A 116 -23.77 -4.38 1.19
N GLU A 117 -24.58 -4.75 0.18
CA GLU A 117 -25.23 -6.06 0.11
C GLU A 117 -24.22 -7.20 -0.04
N LYS A 118 -23.36 -7.15 -1.06
CA LYS A 118 -22.30 -8.14 -1.34
C LYS A 118 -21.41 -8.40 -0.13
N LEU A 119 -20.98 -7.33 0.55
CA LEU A 119 -20.09 -7.40 1.70
C LEU A 119 -20.82 -7.75 3.01
N GLY A 120 -22.15 -7.86 3.00
CA GLY A 120 -22.92 -8.24 4.17
C GLY A 120 -22.76 -7.25 5.33
N VAL A 121 -22.74 -5.94 5.04
CA VAL A 121 -22.55 -4.87 6.05
C VAL A 121 -23.80 -3.98 6.15
N THR A 122 -23.94 -3.31 7.29
CA THR A 122 -24.86 -2.18 7.50
C THR A 122 -24.07 -0.90 7.75
N VAL A 123 -24.68 0.24 7.44
CA VAL A 123 -24.07 1.56 7.64
C VAL A 123 -25.07 2.46 8.34
N GLN A 124 -24.65 3.12 9.42
CA GLN A 124 -25.42 4.11 10.16
C GLN A 124 -24.68 5.45 10.15
N ALA A 125 -25.29 6.47 9.54
CA ALA A 125 -24.82 7.85 9.67
C ALA A 125 -25.11 8.40 11.07
N THR A 126 -24.14 9.07 11.68
CA THR A 126 -24.25 9.74 12.98
C THR A 126 -23.19 10.84 13.10
N GLN A 127 -22.96 11.37 14.30
CA GLN A 127 -21.91 12.36 14.56
C GLN A 127 -21.12 12.03 15.82
N MET A 128 -19.84 12.40 15.85
CA MET A 128 -18.97 12.32 17.02
C MET A 128 -18.25 13.66 17.20
N ALA A 129 -18.41 14.30 18.36
CA ALA A 129 -17.90 15.65 18.63
C ALA A 129 -18.27 16.72 17.56
N GLY A 130 -19.46 16.57 16.93
CA GLY A 130 -19.95 17.45 15.86
C GLY A 130 -19.42 17.12 14.45
N VAL A 131 -18.52 16.15 14.32
CA VAL A 131 -18.01 15.65 13.03
C VAL A 131 -18.96 14.55 12.50
N PRO A 132 -19.40 14.60 11.23
CA PRO A 132 -20.13 13.50 10.60
C PRO A 132 -19.30 12.21 10.55
N VAL A 133 -19.91 11.10 10.93
CA VAL A 133 -19.28 9.77 10.86
C VAL A 133 -20.27 8.72 10.40
N PHE A 134 -19.75 7.65 9.80
CA PHE A 134 -20.51 6.46 9.44
C PHE A 134 -20.03 5.26 10.26
N VAL A 135 -20.93 4.65 11.02
CA VAL A 135 -20.67 3.39 11.71
C VAL A 135 -21.02 2.24 10.78
N VAL A 136 -20.00 1.51 10.33
CA VAL A 136 -20.11 0.32 9.49
C VAL A 136 -20.03 -0.92 10.37
N THR A 137 -21.01 -1.81 10.27
CA THR A 137 -21.08 -3.04 11.08
C THR A 137 -21.30 -4.26 10.17
N PRO A 138 -20.52 -5.35 10.31
CA PRO A 138 -20.81 -6.60 9.61
C PRO A 138 -22.09 -7.24 10.16
N LYS A 139 -22.97 -7.74 9.27
CA LYS A 139 -24.21 -8.47 9.64
C LYS A 139 -23.93 -9.75 10.44
N HIS A 140 -22.72 -10.30 10.31
CA HIS A 140 -22.24 -11.46 11.06
C HIS A 140 -21.00 -11.05 11.89
N PRO A 141 -21.18 -10.40 13.06
CA PRO A 141 -20.06 -9.91 13.85
C PRO A 141 -19.25 -11.06 14.46
N VAL A 142 -17.92 -10.95 14.42
CA VAL A 142 -17.03 -11.97 14.97
C VAL A 142 -16.87 -11.75 16.48
N SER A 143 -17.15 -12.76 17.29
CA SER A 143 -17.20 -12.68 18.76
C SER A 143 -15.92 -12.11 19.40
N LYS A 144 -14.74 -12.41 18.84
CA LYS A 144 -13.43 -11.90 19.27
C LYS A 144 -13.27 -10.37 19.12
N ASN A 145 -14.08 -9.74 18.26
CA ASN A 145 -14.00 -8.33 17.91
C ASN A 145 -15.12 -7.49 18.55
N LYS A 146 -16.02 -8.08 19.35
CA LYS A 146 -17.19 -7.40 19.94
C LYS A 146 -16.87 -6.12 20.74
N ASN A 147 -15.66 -6.03 21.28
CA ASN A 147 -15.16 -4.90 22.09
C ASN A 147 -14.16 -4.02 21.32
N ARG A 148 -13.84 -4.36 20.06
CA ARG A 148 -12.81 -3.71 19.25
C ARG A 148 -13.45 -2.81 18.20
N VAL A 149 -12.94 -1.59 18.08
CA VAL A 149 -13.46 -0.58 17.14
C VAL A 149 -12.31 -0.04 16.31
N LEU A 150 -12.48 0.00 15.00
CA LEU A 150 -11.51 0.61 14.10
C LEU A 150 -11.99 2.00 13.69
N MET A 151 -11.09 2.98 13.71
CA MET A 151 -11.35 4.29 13.13
C MET A 151 -10.78 4.32 11.71
N HIS A 152 -11.61 4.70 10.74
CA HIS A 152 -11.23 4.85 9.34
C HIS A 152 -11.17 6.34 8.98
N VAL A 153 -10.06 6.74 8.37
CA VAL A 153 -9.91 8.04 7.69
C VAL A 153 -9.69 7.75 6.21
N HIS A 154 -10.54 8.28 5.33
CA HIS A 154 -10.56 7.85 3.94
C HIS A 154 -9.43 8.45 3.07
N GLY A 155 -9.15 7.79 1.95
CA GLY A 155 -8.34 8.36 0.87
C GLY A 155 -9.10 9.37 0.01
N GLY A 156 -8.38 10.09 -0.85
CA GLY A 156 -8.99 11.04 -1.81
C GLY A 156 -8.20 12.30 -2.12
N GLY A 157 -6.91 12.39 -1.77
CA GLY A 157 -6.11 13.58 -2.05
C GLY A 157 -6.58 14.83 -1.28
N TYR A 158 -7.24 14.64 -0.13
CA TYR A 158 -7.90 15.68 0.66
C TYR A 158 -9.05 16.44 -0.02
N VAL A 159 -9.44 16.06 -1.24
CA VAL A 159 -10.54 16.72 -1.99
C VAL A 159 -11.69 15.76 -2.32
N PHE A 160 -11.39 14.46 -2.50
CA PHE A 160 -12.38 13.44 -2.83
C PHE A 160 -12.81 12.62 -1.60
N GLY A 161 -13.99 12.02 -1.72
CA GLY A 161 -14.60 11.15 -0.72
C GLY A 161 -15.70 11.75 0.16
N PRO A 162 -16.39 12.87 -0.16
CA PRO A 162 -17.39 13.42 0.76
C PRO A 162 -18.56 12.44 0.99
N GLY A 163 -19.08 12.43 2.21
CA GLY A 163 -20.24 11.62 2.60
C GLY A 163 -19.99 10.13 2.41
N GLU A 164 -21.02 9.42 1.90
CA GLU A 164 -20.92 7.98 1.71
C GLU A 164 -19.84 7.56 0.69
N SER A 165 -19.33 8.47 -0.15
CA SER A 165 -18.30 8.13 -1.14
C SER A 165 -16.93 7.78 -0.52
N ALA A 166 -16.73 8.07 0.78
CA ALA A 166 -15.60 7.60 1.60
C ALA A 166 -15.63 6.09 1.90
N LEU A 167 -16.80 5.44 1.82
CA LEU A 167 -17.02 4.17 2.50
C LEU A 167 -16.38 2.89 1.93
N PRO A 168 -16.03 2.73 0.63
CA PRO A 168 -15.64 1.43 0.09
C PRO A 168 -14.55 0.68 0.89
N GLU A 169 -13.50 1.37 1.32
CA GLU A 169 -12.41 0.81 2.15
C GLU A 169 -12.91 0.36 3.54
N ALA A 170 -13.77 1.17 4.18
CA ALA A 170 -14.40 0.82 5.46
C ALA A 170 -15.33 -0.40 5.35
N LEU A 171 -16.07 -0.54 4.25
CA LEU A 171 -16.93 -1.71 4.03
C LEU A 171 -16.10 -2.99 3.88
N LEU A 172 -14.98 -2.93 3.16
CA LEU A 172 -14.07 -4.06 2.96
C LEU A 172 -13.47 -4.55 4.28
N LEU A 173 -12.90 -3.66 5.10
CA LEU A 173 -12.29 -4.08 6.37
C LEU A 173 -13.35 -4.51 7.41
N ALA A 174 -14.52 -3.88 7.44
CA ALA A 174 -15.62 -4.31 8.31
C ALA A 174 -16.09 -5.74 7.95
N SER A 175 -16.20 -6.04 6.65
CA SER A 175 -16.64 -7.34 6.13
C SER A 175 -15.59 -8.44 6.32
N PHE A 176 -14.38 -8.24 5.79
CA PHE A 176 -13.35 -9.29 5.78
C PHE A 176 -12.60 -9.41 7.11
N GLY A 177 -12.46 -8.31 7.85
CA GLY A 177 -11.87 -8.33 9.19
C GLY A 177 -12.88 -8.61 10.32
N GLY A 178 -14.17 -8.43 10.08
CA GLY A 178 -15.21 -8.66 11.07
C GLY A 178 -15.15 -7.68 12.25
N TYR A 179 -14.90 -6.40 11.97
CA TYR A 179 -14.82 -5.31 12.95
C TYR A 179 -15.95 -4.29 12.76
N THR A 180 -16.36 -3.63 13.84
CA THR A 180 -17.09 -2.36 13.72
C THR A 180 -16.10 -1.25 13.32
N VAL A 181 -16.42 -0.54 12.25
CA VAL A 181 -15.59 0.56 11.72
C VAL A 181 -16.34 1.89 11.85
N VAL A 182 -15.68 2.91 12.37
CA VAL A 182 -16.16 4.29 12.41
C VAL A 182 -15.40 5.09 11.35
N SER A 183 -16.04 5.34 10.20
CA SER A 183 -15.48 6.14 9.12
C SER A 183 -15.76 7.62 9.34
N VAL A 184 -14.71 8.44 9.37
CA VAL A 184 -14.82 9.89 9.51
C VAL A 184 -15.09 10.51 8.15
N ASP A 185 -16.16 11.29 8.03
CA ASP A 185 -16.46 12.15 6.89
C ASP A 185 -15.93 13.56 7.23
N TYR A 186 -14.62 13.72 7.06
CA TYR A 186 -13.89 14.89 7.53
C TYR A 186 -14.04 16.07 6.54
N ARG A 187 -13.98 17.30 7.06
CA ARG A 187 -14.06 18.51 6.24
C ARG A 187 -12.86 18.63 5.29
N MET A 188 -13.14 19.06 4.07
CA MET A 188 -12.18 19.10 2.96
C MET A 188 -12.11 20.46 2.25
N PRO A 189 -10.96 20.84 1.66
CA PRO A 189 -10.90 21.88 0.63
C PRO A 189 -11.83 21.60 -0.56
N PRO A 190 -12.25 22.63 -1.32
CA PRO A 190 -11.78 24.02 -1.23
C PRO A 190 -12.37 24.82 -0.05
N ASP A 191 -13.43 24.36 0.59
CA ASP A 191 -14.09 25.11 1.67
C ASP A 191 -13.34 25.03 3.01
N HIS A 192 -12.65 23.91 3.26
CA HIS A 192 -12.00 23.61 4.53
C HIS A 192 -10.59 23.01 4.34
N PRO A 193 -9.59 23.82 3.94
CA PRO A 193 -8.19 23.39 3.84
C PRO A 193 -7.59 22.97 5.20
N TYR A 194 -6.31 22.60 5.22
CA TYR A 194 -5.58 22.33 6.47
C TYR A 194 -5.77 23.48 7.49
N PRO A 195 -6.05 23.19 8.78
CA PRO A 195 -5.99 21.89 9.46
C PRO A 195 -7.30 21.08 9.51
N ALA A 196 -8.40 21.51 8.88
CA ALA A 196 -9.76 21.04 9.20
C ALA A 196 -9.91 19.51 9.26
N ALA A 197 -9.43 18.78 8.24
CA ALA A 197 -9.47 17.32 8.21
C ALA A 197 -8.77 16.64 9.41
N MET A 198 -7.65 17.21 9.87
CA MET A 198 -6.89 16.69 11.02
C MET A 198 -7.52 17.09 12.36
N ASP A 199 -8.21 18.22 12.43
CA ASP A 199 -9.00 18.59 13.62
C ASP A 199 -10.18 17.64 13.79
N ASP A 200 -10.89 17.35 12.70
CA ASP A 200 -12.04 16.44 12.68
C ASP A 200 -11.64 15.01 13.06
N ALA A 201 -10.57 14.48 12.47
CA ALA A 201 -10.04 13.17 12.82
C ALA A 201 -9.63 13.08 14.31
N MET A 202 -8.94 14.10 14.84
CA MET A 202 -8.58 14.12 16.27
C MET A 202 -9.79 14.27 17.19
N ALA A 203 -10.82 15.02 16.79
CA ALA A 203 -12.06 15.16 17.56
C ALA A 203 -12.79 13.81 17.67
N VAL A 204 -12.91 13.06 16.58
CA VAL A 204 -13.50 11.71 16.59
C VAL A 204 -12.64 10.74 17.41
N TRP A 205 -11.32 10.75 17.27
CA TRP A 205 -10.43 9.90 18.06
C TRP A 205 -10.59 10.12 19.57
N LYS A 206 -10.62 11.39 20.00
CA LYS A 206 -10.86 11.77 21.40
C LYS A 206 -12.26 11.39 21.89
N GLU A 207 -13.28 11.44 21.03
CA GLU A 207 -14.64 11.00 21.37
C GLU A 207 -14.73 9.48 21.55
N LEU A 208 -14.07 8.71 20.67
CA LEU A 208 -13.98 7.25 20.79
C LEU A 208 -13.28 6.82 22.09
N LEU A 209 -12.20 7.51 22.48
CA LEU A 209 -11.47 7.26 23.73
C LEU A 209 -12.31 7.44 25.01
N LYS A 210 -13.43 8.16 24.97
CA LYS A 210 -14.37 8.27 26.11
C LYS A 210 -15.18 6.99 26.33
N LYS A 211 -15.32 6.14 25.30
CA LYS A 211 -16.19 4.95 25.29
C LYS A 211 -15.39 3.65 25.14
N HIS A 212 -14.20 3.72 24.58
CA HIS A 212 -13.35 2.57 24.27
C HIS A 212 -11.92 2.81 24.78
N SER A 213 -11.32 1.80 25.41
CA SER A 213 -9.90 1.85 25.76
C SER A 213 -9.05 1.70 24.50
N ALA A 214 -8.03 2.56 24.34
CA ALA A 214 -7.18 2.61 23.14
C ALA A 214 -6.56 1.26 22.75
N LYS A 215 -6.30 0.39 23.74
CA LYS A 215 -5.82 -0.99 23.56
C LYS A 215 -6.74 -1.90 22.73
N HIS A 216 -8.00 -1.54 22.55
CA HIS A 216 -8.98 -2.26 21.70
C HIS A 216 -9.27 -1.50 20.39
N MET A 217 -8.50 -0.47 20.05
CA MET A 217 -8.72 0.37 18.88
C MET A 217 -7.51 0.42 17.96
N ALA A 218 -7.78 0.53 16.66
CA ALA A 218 -6.79 0.79 15.64
C ALA A 218 -7.27 1.89 14.68
N VAL A 219 -6.34 2.53 13.98
CA VAL A 219 -6.64 3.53 12.94
C VAL A 219 -6.11 3.04 11.60
N PHE A 220 -6.90 3.16 10.54
CA PHE A 220 -6.48 2.80 9.20
C PHE A 220 -7.03 3.75 8.14
N GLY A 221 -6.43 3.67 6.97
CA GLY A 221 -6.87 4.41 5.80
C GLY A 221 -5.85 4.32 4.67
N THR A 222 -6.34 4.52 3.46
CA THR A 222 -5.54 4.49 2.24
C THR A 222 -5.20 5.90 1.73
N SER A 223 -4.05 6.09 1.07
CA SER A 223 -3.68 7.36 0.43
C SER A 223 -3.55 8.52 1.44
N THR A 224 -4.37 9.57 1.34
CA THR A 224 -4.49 10.62 2.36
C THR A 224 -4.98 10.09 3.70
N GLY A 225 -5.82 9.07 3.71
CA GLY A 225 -6.19 8.34 4.92
C GLY A 225 -4.99 7.68 5.59
N GLY A 226 -4.07 7.14 4.79
CA GLY A 226 -2.81 6.58 5.28
C GLY A 226 -1.88 7.65 5.85
N ALA A 227 -1.81 8.82 5.21
CA ALA A 227 -1.09 9.98 5.75
C ALA A 227 -1.73 10.50 7.05
N MET A 228 -3.05 10.70 7.07
CA MET A 228 -3.81 11.12 8.26
C MET A 228 -3.68 10.12 9.42
N THR A 229 -3.62 8.83 9.14
CA THR A 229 -3.36 7.78 10.14
C THR A 229 -2.00 7.99 10.83
N LEU A 230 -0.96 8.36 10.09
CA LEU A 230 0.36 8.68 10.65
C LEU A 230 0.35 10.04 11.37
N SER A 231 -0.24 11.09 10.76
CA SER A 231 -0.35 12.43 11.36
C SER A 231 -1.23 12.48 12.62
N LEU A 232 -2.18 11.54 12.76
CA LEU A 232 -2.97 11.35 13.97
C LEU A 232 -2.10 10.82 15.12
N VAL A 233 -1.19 9.89 14.85
CA VAL A 233 -0.23 9.40 15.86
C VAL A 233 0.75 10.50 16.27
N LEU A 234 1.29 11.28 15.32
CA LEU A 234 2.13 12.45 15.63
C LEU A 234 1.39 13.42 16.56
N ARG A 235 0.20 13.87 16.15
CA ARG A 235 -0.60 14.82 16.93
C ARG A 235 -1.07 14.26 18.28
N ALA A 236 -1.39 12.97 18.35
CA ALA A 236 -1.76 12.34 19.62
C ALA A 236 -0.57 12.26 20.60
N LYS A 237 0.67 12.03 20.11
CA LYS A 237 1.88 12.14 20.95
C LYS A 237 2.03 13.56 21.51
N ASP A 238 1.96 14.57 20.65
CA ASP A 238 2.16 15.98 21.02
C ASP A 238 1.09 16.47 22.02
N GLU A 239 -0.18 16.10 21.78
CA GLU A 239 -1.31 16.41 22.65
C GLU A 239 -1.43 15.48 23.88
N LYS A 240 -0.53 14.51 24.05
CA LYS A 240 -0.52 13.49 25.13
C LYS A 240 -1.82 12.69 25.23
N VAL A 241 -2.45 12.44 24.08
CA VAL A 241 -3.64 11.60 23.91
C VAL A 241 -3.20 10.14 23.74
N ALA A 242 -3.99 9.19 24.24
CA ALA A 242 -3.68 7.77 24.09
C ALA A 242 -3.60 7.37 22.60
N LEU A 243 -2.53 6.65 22.25
CA LEU A 243 -2.30 6.16 20.89
C LEU A 243 -3.14 4.90 20.59
N PRO A 244 -3.54 4.64 19.34
CA PRO A 244 -4.16 3.38 18.96
C PRO A 244 -3.23 2.19 19.20
N ALA A 245 -3.79 1.01 19.44
CA ALA A 245 -3.03 -0.22 19.67
C ALA A 245 -2.25 -0.71 18.44
N ALA A 246 -2.74 -0.38 17.25
CA ALA A 246 -2.10 -0.65 15.97
C ALA A 246 -2.60 0.35 14.92
N ILE A 247 -1.87 0.48 13.80
CA ILE A 247 -2.31 1.26 12.64
C ILE A 247 -2.09 0.53 11.31
N ALA A 248 -2.90 0.85 10.30
CA ALA A 248 -2.72 0.35 8.93
C ALA A 248 -2.79 1.49 7.89
N PRO A 249 -1.70 2.24 7.68
CA PRO A 249 -1.58 3.23 6.62
C PRO A 249 -1.28 2.53 5.28
N GLY A 250 -2.32 2.39 4.45
CA GLY A 250 -2.23 1.84 3.09
C GLY A 250 -1.81 2.90 2.08
N THR A 251 -0.81 2.60 1.25
CA THR A 251 -0.17 3.50 0.26
C THR A 251 -0.16 4.97 0.74
N PRO A 252 0.40 5.28 1.92
CA PRO A 252 0.22 6.58 2.54
C PRO A 252 0.82 7.68 1.67
N TRP A 253 0.10 8.78 1.51
CA TRP A 253 0.69 9.99 0.91
C TRP A 253 1.58 10.73 1.93
N SER A 254 2.56 10.00 2.49
CA SER A 254 3.35 10.46 3.64
C SER A 254 4.28 11.64 3.34
N ASP A 255 4.44 11.98 2.05
CA ASP A 255 5.24 13.08 1.54
C ASP A 255 4.54 13.71 0.33
N ILE A 256 3.86 14.83 0.55
CA ILE A 256 3.08 15.51 -0.49
C ILE A 256 3.97 16.39 -1.40
N ALA A 257 5.26 16.54 -1.09
CA ALA A 257 6.21 17.42 -1.76
C ALA A 257 6.93 16.80 -2.99
N LYS A 258 6.33 15.77 -3.65
CA LYS A 258 6.91 15.01 -4.78
C LYS A 258 8.33 14.45 -4.50
N ILE A 259 8.57 13.93 -3.29
CA ILE A 259 9.86 13.31 -2.93
C ILE A 259 9.73 11.79 -2.85
N GLY A 260 10.50 11.07 -3.66
CA GLY A 260 10.55 9.61 -3.69
C GLY A 260 10.78 9.09 -5.11
N ASP A 261 11.59 8.04 -5.25
CA ASP A 261 12.02 7.50 -6.55
C ASP A 261 10.84 7.12 -7.47
N THR A 262 9.77 6.60 -6.88
CA THR A 262 8.58 6.12 -7.60
C THR A 262 7.68 7.24 -8.10
N TYR A 263 7.89 8.50 -7.70
CA TYR A 263 7.29 9.64 -8.41
C TYR A 263 7.87 9.81 -9.82
N GLU A 264 9.06 9.28 -10.08
CA GLU A 264 9.71 9.28 -11.39
C GLU A 264 9.58 7.89 -12.06
N THR A 265 9.91 6.80 -11.35
CA THR A 265 9.94 5.45 -11.97
C THR A 265 8.56 4.86 -12.25
N ASN A 266 7.55 5.24 -11.48
CA ASN A 266 6.17 4.77 -11.67
C ASN A 266 5.25 5.86 -12.26
N GLU A 267 5.79 7.02 -12.65
CA GLU A 267 5.03 7.99 -13.45
C GLU A 267 4.64 7.33 -14.79
N TRP A 268 3.37 7.49 -15.20
CA TRP A 268 2.81 6.82 -16.38
C TRP A 268 2.77 5.28 -16.33
N VAL A 269 3.18 4.67 -15.22
CA VAL A 269 3.05 3.23 -14.94
C VAL A 269 1.90 2.99 -13.97
N ASP A 270 1.78 3.83 -12.94
CA ASP A 270 0.62 3.90 -12.07
C ASP A 270 -0.61 4.34 -12.87
N ASN A 271 -1.65 3.51 -12.96
CA ASN A 271 -2.84 3.83 -13.76
C ASN A 271 -3.98 4.48 -12.95
N VAL A 272 -3.72 4.98 -11.74
CA VAL A 272 -4.72 5.54 -10.80
C VAL A 272 -4.42 7.00 -10.47
N LEU A 273 -3.19 7.30 -10.04
CA LEU A 273 -2.68 8.65 -9.82
C LEU A 273 -1.99 9.20 -11.06
N VAL A 274 -1.30 8.34 -11.83
CA VAL A 274 -0.57 8.63 -13.07
C VAL A 274 0.65 9.54 -12.90
N THR A 275 0.48 10.74 -12.36
CA THR A 275 1.54 11.73 -12.14
C THR A 275 1.17 12.68 -11.00
N TRP A 276 2.18 13.16 -10.27
CA TRP A 276 1.99 14.26 -9.31
C TRP A 276 1.64 15.57 -10.02
N ASP A 277 2.12 15.80 -11.25
CA ASP A 277 1.94 17.07 -11.98
C ASP A 277 0.51 17.24 -12.56
N GLY A 278 -0.38 16.26 -12.35
CA GLY A 278 -1.80 16.27 -12.69
C GLY A 278 -2.70 16.86 -11.58
N TRP A 279 -3.90 16.29 -11.37
CA TRP A 279 -4.82 16.78 -10.31
C TRP A 279 -4.22 16.68 -8.91
N LEU A 280 -3.31 15.72 -8.70
CA LEU A 280 -2.76 15.35 -7.41
C LEU A 280 -1.95 16.48 -6.76
N GLY A 281 -0.93 17.01 -7.44
CA GLY A 281 -0.13 18.13 -6.93
C GLY A 281 -0.96 19.40 -6.73
N ARG A 282 -1.99 19.62 -7.57
CA ARG A 282 -2.96 20.71 -7.40
C ARG A 282 -3.77 20.55 -6.11
N ALA A 283 -4.19 19.33 -5.79
CA ALA A 283 -4.87 19.02 -4.53
C ALA A 283 -3.94 19.16 -3.30
N ALA A 284 -2.66 18.79 -3.42
CA ALA A 284 -1.66 19.03 -2.37
C ALA A 284 -1.54 20.52 -2.03
N LEU A 285 -1.40 21.38 -3.05
CA LEU A 285 -1.29 22.82 -2.88
C LEU A 285 -2.57 23.44 -2.30
N LEU A 286 -3.74 23.01 -2.79
CA LEU A 286 -5.04 23.46 -2.28
C LEU A 286 -5.24 23.09 -0.80
N TYR A 287 -4.87 21.86 -0.41
CA TYR A 287 -4.97 21.42 0.98
C TYR A 287 -3.98 22.14 1.90
N ALA A 288 -2.72 22.27 1.46
CA ALA A 288 -1.67 22.92 2.23
C ALA A 288 -1.91 24.42 2.46
N ASN A 289 -2.63 25.09 1.55
CA ASN A 289 -3.07 26.49 1.70
C ASN A 289 -1.94 27.45 2.11
N GLY A 290 -0.81 27.36 1.40
CA GLY A 290 0.39 28.18 1.63
C GLY A 290 1.34 27.69 2.73
N ARG A 291 1.01 26.60 3.44
CA ARG A 291 1.90 25.96 4.42
C ARG A 291 2.99 25.13 3.73
N ASP A 292 4.15 24.98 4.38
CA ASP A 292 5.24 24.15 3.85
C ASP A 292 4.78 22.70 3.67
N LEU A 293 4.93 22.17 2.46
CA LEU A 293 4.58 20.79 2.12
C LEU A 293 5.38 19.76 2.95
N LYS A 294 6.52 20.14 3.53
CA LYS A 294 7.33 19.30 4.44
C LYS A 294 6.93 19.40 5.92
N ASP A 295 5.90 20.17 6.26
CA ASP A 295 5.39 20.21 7.62
C ASP A 295 4.95 18.80 8.07
N PRO A 296 5.38 18.30 9.25
CA PRO A 296 5.06 16.95 9.72
C PRO A 296 3.57 16.60 9.79
N GLN A 297 2.66 17.58 9.91
CA GLN A 297 1.22 17.30 9.91
C GLN A 297 0.63 17.15 8.49
N LEU A 298 1.30 17.66 7.47
CA LEU A 298 0.97 17.48 6.04
C LEU A 298 1.71 16.27 5.44
N SER A 299 3.01 16.18 5.70
CA SER A 299 3.90 15.11 5.27
C SER A 299 4.49 14.39 6.49
N PRO A 300 3.78 13.40 7.07
CA PRO A 300 4.21 12.72 8.29
C PRO A 300 5.58 12.06 8.21
N ILE A 301 6.13 11.80 7.01
CA ILE A 301 7.50 11.28 6.88
C ILE A 301 8.57 12.17 7.53
N TYR A 302 8.28 13.45 7.79
CA TYR A 302 9.20 14.37 8.47
C TYR A 302 9.07 14.36 10.01
N GLY A 303 7.97 13.86 10.58
CA GLY A 303 7.72 13.83 12.03
C GLY A 303 8.47 12.75 12.82
N ASP A 304 8.48 12.82 14.16
CA ASP A 304 9.18 11.84 15.00
C ASP A 304 8.40 10.52 15.14
N PHE A 305 9.00 9.43 14.66
CA PHE A 305 8.43 8.08 14.66
C PHE A 305 8.79 7.24 15.90
N SER A 306 9.50 7.81 16.88
CA SER A 306 9.71 7.13 18.17
C SER A 306 8.37 6.76 18.82
N HIS A 307 8.31 5.59 19.45
CA HIS A 307 7.13 5.10 20.18
C HIS A 307 5.82 5.05 19.36
N PHE A 308 5.91 4.94 18.04
CA PHE A 308 4.74 4.66 17.20
C PHE A 308 4.16 3.27 17.52
N PRO A 309 2.83 3.07 17.33
CA PRO A 309 2.20 1.78 17.51
C PRO A 309 2.60 0.79 16.40
N PRO A 310 2.45 -0.53 16.64
CA PRO A 310 2.56 -1.56 15.62
C PRO A 310 1.83 -1.16 14.33
N THR A 311 2.53 -1.25 13.20
CA THR A 311 2.06 -0.76 11.90
C THR A 311 2.08 -1.86 10.84
N ILE A 312 1.05 -1.98 10.02
CA ILE A 312 1.10 -2.74 8.76
C ILE A 312 0.91 -1.78 7.58
N LEU A 313 1.82 -1.80 6.62
CA LEU A 313 1.74 -0.95 5.42
C LEU A 313 1.45 -1.81 4.19
N THR A 314 0.63 -1.29 3.28
CA THR A 314 0.28 -1.96 2.01
C THR A 314 0.58 -1.05 0.84
N SER A 315 1.13 -1.58 -0.26
CA SER A 315 1.39 -0.87 -1.51
C SER A 315 1.48 -1.89 -2.66
N GLY A 316 1.87 -1.47 -3.86
CA GLY A 316 2.08 -2.35 -5.01
C GLY A 316 3.28 -1.95 -5.84
N THR A 317 3.76 -2.83 -6.73
CA THR A 317 5.00 -2.58 -7.48
C THR A 317 4.87 -1.45 -8.51
N ARG A 318 3.65 -1.11 -8.97
CA ARG A 318 3.35 0.03 -9.86
C ARG A 318 2.86 1.28 -9.15
N ASP A 319 2.70 1.25 -7.83
CA ASP A 319 2.16 2.35 -7.04
C ASP A 319 3.09 3.57 -7.09
N LEU A 320 2.56 4.74 -7.50
CA LEU A 320 3.28 6.01 -7.50
C LEU A 320 3.84 6.34 -6.09
N PHE A 321 3.12 5.92 -5.05
CA PHE A 321 3.49 6.12 -3.64
C PHE A 321 4.25 4.94 -3.01
N LEU A 322 4.72 3.94 -3.79
CA LEU A 322 5.57 2.88 -3.26
C LEU A 322 6.76 3.43 -2.46
N SER A 323 7.40 4.50 -2.94
CA SER A 323 8.46 5.21 -2.20
C SER A 323 7.99 5.80 -0.88
N ASN A 324 6.80 6.41 -0.82
CA ASN A 324 6.24 6.92 0.43
C ASN A 324 6.03 5.77 1.43
N THR A 325 5.48 4.65 0.97
CA THR A 325 5.26 3.44 1.78
C THR A 325 6.57 2.87 2.31
N VAL A 326 7.57 2.62 1.46
CA VAL A 326 8.84 2.01 1.92
C VAL A 326 9.69 2.96 2.75
N ARG A 327 9.69 4.28 2.46
CA ARG A 327 10.35 5.29 3.31
C ARG A 327 9.72 5.31 4.70
N THR A 328 8.39 5.31 4.79
CA THR A 328 7.63 5.22 6.05
C THR A 328 7.99 3.94 6.81
N HIS A 329 7.92 2.77 6.18
CA HIS A 329 8.30 1.48 6.76
C HIS A 329 9.75 1.48 7.31
N ARG A 330 10.71 2.01 6.54
CA ARG A 330 12.11 2.12 6.97
C ARG A 330 12.28 3.10 8.14
N LYS A 331 11.52 4.20 8.20
CA LYS A 331 11.57 5.13 9.34
C LYS A 331 11.03 4.49 10.61
N LEU A 332 9.89 3.78 10.53
CA LEU A 332 9.30 3.04 11.66
C LEU A 332 10.28 1.98 12.21
N ARG A 333 10.87 1.15 11.33
CA ARG A 333 11.80 0.09 11.74
C ARG A 333 13.11 0.62 12.31
N ARG A 334 13.59 1.79 11.86
CA ARG A 334 14.74 2.50 12.48
C ARG A 334 14.40 3.07 13.87
N ALA A 335 13.14 3.40 14.12
CA ALA A 335 12.64 3.83 15.43
C ALA A 335 12.29 2.66 16.38
N GLY A 336 12.62 1.41 16.01
CA GLY A 336 12.35 0.22 16.83
C GLY A 336 10.89 -0.26 16.81
N VAL A 337 10.03 0.31 15.95
CA VAL A 337 8.61 0.00 15.86
C VAL A 337 8.39 -1.33 15.12
N VAL A 338 7.44 -2.15 15.58
CA VAL A 338 6.96 -3.32 14.82
C VAL A 338 6.28 -2.79 13.56
N ALA A 339 6.86 -3.05 12.39
CA ALA A 339 6.26 -2.68 11.12
C ALA A 339 6.36 -3.82 10.10
N ASP A 340 5.20 -4.26 9.64
CA ASP A 340 5.01 -5.24 8.55
C ASP A 340 4.75 -4.45 7.25
N LEU A 341 5.09 -5.03 6.09
CA LEU A 341 4.96 -4.39 4.78
C LEU A 341 4.54 -5.41 3.72
N ASN A 342 3.36 -5.22 3.15
CA ASN A 342 2.86 -5.96 1.99
C ASN A 342 3.06 -5.11 0.73
N VAL A 343 3.70 -5.67 -0.30
CA VAL A 343 3.81 -5.06 -1.63
C VAL A 343 3.27 -6.04 -2.65
N TYR A 344 2.14 -5.70 -3.26
CA TYR A 344 1.45 -6.58 -4.22
C TYR A 344 1.98 -6.39 -5.65
N GLU A 345 2.15 -7.50 -6.38
CA GLU A 345 2.70 -7.46 -7.73
C GLU A 345 1.73 -6.81 -8.73
N GLY A 346 2.27 -5.96 -9.60
CA GLY A 346 1.56 -5.25 -10.65
C GLY A 346 0.65 -4.11 -10.19
N GLN A 347 0.29 -4.03 -8.91
CA GLN A 347 -0.74 -3.12 -8.43
C GLN A 347 -0.25 -1.66 -8.38
N SER A 348 -1.08 -0.77 -8.90
CA SER A 348 -0.99 0.69 -8.78
C SER A 348 -1.59 1.18 -7.46
N HIS A 349 -1.52 2.48 -7.22
CA HIS A 349 -2.08 3.13 -6.03
C HIS A 349 -3.50 2.63 -5.67
N ALA A 350 -3.64 2.12 -4.43
CA ALA A 350 -4.90 1.69 -3.81
C ALA A 350 -5.66 0.53 -4.51
N GLN A 351 -5.12 -0.11 -5.55
CA GLN A 351 -5.85 -1.14 -6.32
C GLN A 351 -6.27 -2.36 -5.49
N TYR A 352 -5.52 -2.69 -4.42
CA TYR A 352 -5.90 -3.71 -3.44
C TYR A 352 -7.27 -3.47 -2.79
N GLY A 353 -7.87 -2.27 -2.90
CA GLY A 353 -9.21 -1.96 -2.40
C GLY A 353 -10.29 -1.71 -3.46
N PHE A 354 -10.01 -1.92 -4.75
CA PHE A 354 -10.94 -1.52 -5.82
C PHE A 354 -11.98 -2.56 -6.20
N ASN A 355 -11.71 -3.87 -6.02
CA ASN A 355 -12.63 -4.93 -6.40
C ASN A 355 -12.79 -5.96 -5.27
N ALA A 356 -13.96 -5.98 -4.64
CA ALA A 356 -14.31 -6.93 -3.57
C ALA A 356 -14.27 -8.41 -3.98
N ASP A 357 -14.30 -8.72 -5.29
CA ASP A 357 -14.22 -10.10 -5.81
C ASP A 357 -12.78 -10.54 -6.10
N ALA A 358 -11.80 -9.62 -6.11
CA ALA A 358 -10.40 -9.96 -6.34
C ALA A 358 -9.81 -10.69 -5.12
N PRO A 359 -9.15 -11.87 -5.30
CA PRO A 359 -8.47 -12.58 -4.22
C PRO A 359 -7.50 -11.69 -3.43
N GLU A 360 -6.72 -10.85 -4.11
CA GLU A 360 -5.74 -9.95 -3.53
C GLU A 360 -6.38 -8.88 -2.64
N THR A 361 -7.59 -8.42 -2.98
CA THR A 361 -8.36 -7.53 -2.09
C THR A 361 -8.77 -8.26 -0.83
N ARG A 362 -9.28 -9.49 -0.93
CA ARG A 362 -9.59 -10.30 0.26
C ARG A 362 -8.35 -10.55 1.11
N GLU A 363 -7.22 -10.86 0.49
CA GLU A 363 -5.92 -11.07 1.15
C GLU A 363 -5.47 -9.82 1.91
N ALA A 364 -5.34 -8.66 1.24
CA ALA A 364 -4.84 -7.43 1.85
C ALA A 364 -5.64 -7.01 3.10
N PHE A 365 -6.98 -7.06 3.05
CA PHE A 365 -7.82 -6.72 4.20
C PHE A 365 -7.86 -7.83 5.27
N THR A 366 -7.62 -9.09 4.89
CA THR A 366 -7.44 -10.20 5.86
C THR A 366 -6.12 -10.07 6.61
N ASP A 367 -5.02 -9.70 5.94
CA ASP A 367 -3.73 -9.47 6.56
C ASP A 367 -3.76 -8.29 7.54
N ILE A 368 -4.39 -7.18 7.16
CA ILE A 368 -4.64 -6.04 8.07
C ILE A 368 -5.46 -6.48 9.29
N ALA A 369 -6.52 -7.28 9.08
CA ALA A 369 -7.34 -7.78 10.16
C ALA A 369 -6.58 -8.74 11.10
N GLN A 370 -5.74 -9.62 10.55
CA GLN A 370 -4.87 -10.52 11.31
C GLN A 370 -3.78 -9.76 12.07
N PHE A 371 -3.24 -8.68 11.50
CA PHE A 371 -2.31 -7.78 12.19
C PHE A 371 -2.99 -7.13 13.40
N PHE A 372 -4.19 -6.57 13.22
CA PHE A 372 -4.98 -6.02 14.31
C PHE A 372 -5.37 -7.07 15.36
N ASP A 373 -5.66 -8.31 14.96
CA ASP A 373 -5.94 -9.41 15.89
C ASP A 373 -4.77 -9.70 16.85
N ARG A 374 -3.53 -9.58 16.36
CA ARG A 374 -2.29 -9.80 17.14
C ARG A 374 -2.03 -8.67 18.15
N HIS A 375 -2.41 -7.43 17.81
CA HIS A 375 -1.99 -6.24 18.55
C HIS A 375 -3.09 -5.59 19.40
N LEU A 376 -4.37 -5.77 19.07
CA LEU A 376 -5.48 -5.29 19.90
C LEU A 376 -5.78 -6.28 21.03
N ALA A 377 -6.09 -5.78 22.22
CA ALA A 377 -6.56 -6.61 23.33
C ALA A 377 -7.90 -7.29 22.99
N ARG A 378 -8.13 -8.46 23.59
CA ARG A 378 -9.37 -9.26 23.48
C ARG A 378 -10.43 -8.76 24.46
#